data_AF-A0A3E4UNG2-F1
#
_entry.id   AF-A0A3E4UNG2-F1
#
_cell.length_a   1.000
_cell.length_b   1.000
_cell.length_c   1.000
_cell.angle_alpha   90.00
_cell.angle_beta   90.00
_cell.angle_gamma   90.00
#
_symmetry.space_group_name_H-M   'P 1'
#
loop_
_entity.id
_entity.type
_entity.pdbx_description
1 polymer ?
#
loop_
_entity_poly.entity_id
_entity_poly.type
_entity_poly.pdbx_seq_one_letter_code
_entity_poly.pdbx_strand_id
1 'polypeptide(L)'
;MIHQSLSEGGHKWEKQNLVTISGRKGNYDIYKCSQCGIEGRSYHLGTIDIPEKFAHKANSCPKLVKKGKIRVIRCTAVGAQFKNLTPNSIHNVIDAPAGESSTRGIWVMGVNEPVMLLYGEFNFIDE
;
A
#
# COMPACT_ATOMS: atom_id res chain seq x y z
N MET A 1 -17.91 6.53 5.68
CA MET A 1 -16.52 7.01 5.45
C MET A 1 -15.60 6.09 6.22
N ILE A 2 -14.40 5.85 5.71
CA ILE A 2 -13.38 5.06 6.40
C ILE A 2 -12.48 6.03 7.15
N HIS A 3 -12.41 5.86 8.48
CA HIS A 3 -11.56 6.67 9.35
C HIS A 3 -10.25 5.92 9.62
N GLN A 4 -9.12 6.56 9.36
CA GLN A 4 -7.80 5.95 9.58
C GLN A 4 -6.74 7.01 9.88
N SER A 5 -5.58 6.58 10.36
CA SER A 5 -4.42 7.46 10.48
C SER A 5 -3.89 7.88 9.10
N LEU A 6 -3.33 9.08 8.99
CA LEU A 6 -2.60 9.53 7.79
C LEU A 6 -1.40 8.63 7.46
N SER A 7 -0.82 7.95 8.45
CA SER A 7 0.29 7.01 8.26
C SER A 7 -0.15 5.62 7.80
N GLU A 8 -1.44 5.29 7.91
CA GLU A 8 -2.00 3.99 7.56
C GLU A 8 -2.28 3.85 6.06
N GLY A 9 -2.17 2.63 5.54
CA GLY A 9 -2.41 2.30 4.14
C GLY A 9 -1.31 2.73 3.17
N GLY A 10 -0.21 3.31 3.66
CA GLY A 10 0.98 3.63 2.86
C GLY A 10 0.71 4.68 1.78
N HIS A 11 -0.21 5.61 2.00
CA HIS A 11 -0.47 6.70 1.07
C HIS A 11 0.47 7.88 1.32
N LYS A 12 1.01 8.46 0.26
CA LYS A 12 1.73 9.73 0.32
C LYS A 12 0.74 10.88 0.22
N TRP A 13 0.10 11.22 1.34
CA TRP A 13 -0.90 12.27 1.41
C TRP A 13 -0.28 13.66 1.29
N GLU A 14 -0.80 14.47 0.37
CA GLU A 14 -0.42 15.86 0.17
C GLU A 14 -1.64 16.76 0.35
N LYS A 15 -1.50 17.80 1.19
CA LYS A 15 -2.54 18.79 1.43
C LYS A 15 -2.80 19.57 0.15
N GLN A 16 -4.07 19.72 -0.23
CA GLN A 16 -4.46 20.37 -1.49
C GLN A 16 -4.88 21.83 -1.31
N ASN A 17 -5.35 22.21 -0.13
CA ASN A 17 -5.87 23.54 0.16
C ASN A 17 -4.86 24.39 0.96
N LEU A 18 -4.70 25.66 0.56
CA LEU A 18 -3.81 26.62 1.23
C LEU A 18 -4.32 26.97 2.64
N VAL A 19 -5.64 27.16 2.76
CA VAL A 19 -6.31 27.52 4.01
C VAL A 19 -7.39 26.51 4.34
N THR A 20 -7.61 26.27 5.64
CA THR A 20 -8.61 25.34 6.14
C THR A 20 -10.01 25.71 5.67
N ILE A 21 -10.78 24.69 5.26
CA ILE A 21 -12.13 24.85 4.72
C ILE A 21 -13.14 24.69 5.85
N SER A 22 -14.03 25.68 6.01
CA SER A 22 -15.16 25.58 6.92
C SER A 22 -16.35 24.91 6.22
N GLY A 23 -16.87 23.84 6.81
CA GLY A 23 -18.09 23.16 6.34
C GLY A 23 -19.07 22.88 7.47
N ARG A 24 -20.23 22.30 7.13
CA ARG A 24 -21.32 22.00 8.09
C ARG A 24 -20.88 21.11 9.27
N LYS A 25 -19.91 20.22 9.05
CA LYS A 25 -19.38 19.30 10.09
C LYS A 25 -18.20 19.87 10.87
N GLY A 26 -17.82 21.12 10.61
CA GLY A 26 -16.63 21.75 11.15
C GLY A 26 -15.56 22.03 10.09
N ASN A 27 -14.39 22.42 10.57
CA ASN A 27 -13.24 22.78 9.76
C ASN A 27 -12.49 21.52 9.29
N TYR A 28 -12.02 21.53 8.05
CA TYR A 28 -11.27 20.41 7.49
C TYR A 28 -10.31 20.84 6.40
N ASP A 29 -9.33 19.97 6.15
CA ASP A 29 -8.40 20.05 5.04
C ASP A 29 -8.62 18.90 4.07
N ILE A 30 -8.34 19.14 2.78
CA ILE A 30 -8.41 18.13 1.73
C ILE A 30 -7.01 17.59 1.49
N TYR A 31 -6.89 16.27 1.52
CA TYR A 31 -5.66 15.55 1.21
C TYR A 31 -5.87 14.67 -0.01
N LYS A 32 -4.83 14.59 -0.85
CA LYS A 32 -4.78 13.71 -2.00
C LYS A 32 -3.52 12.88 -1.97
N CYS A 33 -3.63 11.59 -2.20
CA CYS A 33 -2.46 10.73 -2.31
C CYS A 33 -1.76 11.03 -3.65
N SER A 34 -0.51 11.52 -3.62
CA SER A 34 0.23 11.86 -4.85
C SER A 34 0.59 10.65 -5.70
N GLN A 35 0.53 9.44 -5.12
CA GLN A 35 0.75 8.19 -5.83
C GLN A 35 -0.54 7.73 -6.53
N CYS A 36 -1.56 7.34 -5.77
CA CYS A 36 -2.77 6.70 -6.31
C CYS A 36 -3.93 7.64 -6.63
N GLY A 37 -3.84 8.92 -6.22
CA GLY A 37 -4.79 9.96 -6.56
C GLY A 37 -6.11 9.94 -5.79
N ILE A 38 -6.27 9.04 -4.80
CA ILE A 38 -7.47 9.07 -3.94
C ILE A 38 -7.44 10.32 -3.06
N GLU A 39 -8.63 10.76 -2.66
CA GLU A 39 -8.82 11.97 -1.88
C GLU A 39 -9.53 11.64 -0.57
N GLY A 40 -9.11 12.30 0.51
CA GLY A 40 -9.71 12.20 1.83
C GLY A 40 -9.78 13.57 2.51
N ARG A 41 -10.53 13.63 3.61
CA ARG A 41 -10.72 14.86 4.39
C ARG A 41 -10.16 14.66 5.77
N SER A 42 -9.37 15.61 6.26
CA SER A 42 -8.85 15.60 7.63
C SER A 42 -9.60 16.64 8.44
N TYR A 43 -10.40 16.19 9.41
CA TYR A 43 -11.06 17.05 10.39
C TYR A 43 -10.21 17.25 11.66
N HIS A 44 -9.30 16.30 11.93
CA HIS A 44 -8.42 16.31 13.09
C HIS A 44 -7.00 15.96 12.67
N LEU A 45 -6.03 16.60 13.31
CA LEU A 45 -4.61 16.36 13.05
C LEU A 45 -4.27 14.87 13.16
N GLY A 46 -3.57 14.34 12.15
CA GLY A 46 -3.11 12.94 12.15
C GLY A 46 -4.12 11.93 11.58
N THR A 47 -5.37 12.32 11.33
CA THR A 47 -6.42 11.40 10.85
C THR A 47 -6.98 11.82 9.50
N ILE A 48 -7.50 10.86 8.74
CA ILE A 48 -8.13 11.11 7.46
C ILE A 48 -9.40 10.27 7.29
N ASP A 49 -10.45 10.94 6.84
CA ASP A 49 -11.72 10.35 6.45
C ASP A 49 -11.72 10.14 4.93
N ILE A 50 -11.69 8.88 4.53
CA ILE A 50 -11.70 8.48 3.13
C ILE A 50 -13.15 8.17 2.72
N PRO A 51 -13.67 8.77 1.63
CA PRO A 51 -14.97 8.41 1.06
C PRO A 51 -15.06 6.93 0.73
N GLU A 52 -16.20 6.29 1.00
CA GLU A 52 -16.40 4.85 0.77
C GLU A 52 -16.21 4.41 -0.69
N LYS A 53 -16.40 5.31 -1.66
CA LYS A 53 -16.05 5.07 -3.07
C LYS A 53 -14.59 4.64 -3.28
N PHE A 54 -13.70 4.97 -2.35
CA PHE A 54 -12.29 4.59 -2.37
C PHE A 54 -11.96 3.45 -1.40
N ALA A 55 -12.95 2.74 -0.83
CA ALA A 55 -12.72 1.68 0.15
C ALA A 55 -11.70 0.63 -0.28
N HIS A 56 -11.76 0.21 -1.55
CA HIS A 56 -10.82 -0.74 -2.15
C HIS A 56 -9.36 -0.26 -2.20
N LYS A 57 -9.10 1.04 -2.02
CA LYS A 57 -7.78 1.67 -1.99
C LYS A 57 -7.44 2.30 -0.64
N ALA A 58 -8.39 2.38 0.30
CA ALA A 58 -8.20 3.06 1.58
C ALA A 58 -7.10 2.38 2.41
N ASN A 59 -7.20 1.05 2.52
CA ASN A 59 -6.30 0.23 3.33
C ASN A 59 -4.93 0.00 2.69
N SER A 60 -4.76 0.27 1.40
CA SER A 60 -3.48 0.09 0.71
C SER A 60 -3.39 0.93 -0.56
N CYS A 61 -2.31 1.69 -0.70
CA CYS A 61 -2.01 2.46 -1.88
C CYS A 61 -1.53 1.56 -3.04
N PRO A 62 -2.29 1.44 -4.15
CA PRO A 62 -1.96 0.52 -5.25
C PRO A 62 -0.73 0.96 -6.08
N LYS A 63 -0.28 2.20 -5.92
CA LYS A 63 0.90 2.75 -6.61
C LYS A 63 2.09 2.90 -5.66
N LEU A 64 1.99 2.38 -4.45
CA LEU A 64 3.11 2.29 -3.56
C LEU A 64 4.03 1.17 -4.04
N VAL A 65 4.98 1.52 -4.89
CA VAL A 65 6.14 0.66 -5.12
C VAL A 65 6.97 0.73 -3.85
N LYS A 66 6.70 -0.15 -2.89
CA LYS A 66 7.58 -0.31 -1.73
C LYS A 66 8.85 -0.98 -2.22
N LYS A 67 9.80 -0.16 -2.71
CA LYS A 67 11.20 -0.56 -2.88
C LYS A 67 11.75 -0.78 -1.49
N GLY A 68 11.77 -2.03 -1.05
CA GLY A 68 12.16 -2.39 0.30
C GLY A 68 12.27 -3.90 0.46
N LYS A 69 12.34 -4.34 1.71
CA LYS A 69 12.37 -5.75 2.06
C LYS A 69 11.02 -6.20 2.56
N ILE A 70 10.69 -7.44 2.27
CA ILE A 70 9.53 -8.12 2.84
C ILE A 70 9.97 -9.34 3.60
N ARG A 71 9.25 -9.64 4.68
CA ARG A 71 9.33 -10.91 5.38
C ARG A 71 8.13 -11.76 4.97
N VAL A 72 8.40 -12.94 4.44
CA VAL A 72 7.35 -13.91 4.12
C VAL A 72 6.71 -14.39 5.42
N ILE A 73 5.39 -14.32 5.52
CA ILE A 73 4.62 -14.90 6.63
C ILE A 73 4.30 -16.35 6.28
N ARG A 74 3.79 -16.56 5.06
CA ARG A 74 3.38 -17.85 4.52
C ARG A 74 3.34 -17.76 3.00
N CYS A 75 3.72 -18.83 2.32
CA CYS A 75 3.58 -18.96 0.87
C CYS A 75 2.91 -20.30 0.61
N THR A 76 1.73 -20.29 0.00
CA THR A 76 0.98 -21.53 -0.32
C THR A 76 1.16 -21.98 -1.77
N ALA A 77 1.92 -21.22 -2.56
CA ALA A 77 2.18 -21.55 -3.95
C ALA A 77 3.00 -22.84 -4.07
N VAL A 78 2.65 -23.67 -5.06
CA VAL A 78 3.32 -24.94 -5.32
C VAL A 78 4.17 -24.77 -6.59
N GLY A 79 5.48 -24.93 -6.45
CA GLY A 79 6.43 -24.83 -7.56
C GLY A 79 7.89 -24.73 -7.09
N ALA A 80 8.82 -25.18 -7.92
CA ALA A 80 10.25 -25.14 -7.59
C ALA A 80 10.78 -23.70 -7.42
N GLN A 81 10.20 -22.76 -8.15
CA GLN A 81 10.54 -21.34 -8.11
C GLN A 81 10.19 -20.66 -6.77
N PHE A 82 9.24 -21.21 -6.01
CA PHE A 82 8.82 -20.67 -4.70
C PHE A 82 9.62 -21.27 -3.51
N LYS A 83 10.54 -22.21 -3.74
CA LYS A 83 11.23 -22.96 -2.67
C LYS A 83 12.00 -22.09 -1.67
N ASN A 84 12.49 -20.93 -2.09
CA ASN A 84 13.21 -19.98 -1.23
C ASN A 84 12.27 -19.04 -0.45
N LEU A 85 10.96 -19.06 -0.72
CA LEU A 85 9.95 -18.23 -0.06
C LEU A 85 9.37 -18.94 1.17
N THR A 86 10.22 -19.22 2.14
CA THR A 86 9.85 -19.87 3.41
C THR A 86 9.35 -18.85 4.45
N PRO A 87 8.52 -19.26 5.42
CA PRO A 87 8.15 -18.38 6.54
C PRO A 87 9.39 -17.75 7.20
N ASN A 88 9.31 -16.45 7.48
CA ASN A 88 10.39 -15.58 7.98
C ASN A 88 11.56 -15.29 7.03
N SER A 89 11.58 -15.86 5.82
CA SER A 89 12.58 -15.45 4.81
C SER A 89 12.38 -13.98 4.41
N ILE A 90 13.50 -13.31 4.13
CA ILE A 90 13.52 -11.89 3.76
C ILE A 90 13.90 -11.76 2.29
N HIS A 91 13.12 -10.99 1.55
CA HIS A 91 13.32 -10.80 0.12
C HIS A 91 13.23 -9.33 -0.26
N ASN A 92 14.01 -8.93 -1.26
CA ASN A 92 13.89 -7.60 -1.84
C ASN A 92 12.70 -7.58 -2.81
N VAL A 93 11.91 -6.50 -2.75
CA VAL A 93 10.89 -6.23 -3.75
C VAL A 93 11.58 -5.84 -5.06
N ILE A 94 11.21 -6.51 -6.14
CA ILE A 94 11.69 -6.22 -7.50
C ILE A 94 10.56 -5.62 -8.34
N ASP A 95 10.92 -5.02 -9.47
CA ASP A 95 9.93 -4.55 -10.44
C ASP A 95 9.20 -5.73 -11.09
N ALA A 96 7.96 -5.49 -11.51
CA ALA A 96 7.20 -6.50 -12.24
C ALA A 96 7.89 -6.84 -13.57
N PRO A 97 7.95 -8.13 -13.95
CA PRO A 97 8.47 -8.52 -15.26
C PRO A 97 7.58 -7.98 -16.40
N ALA A 98 8.15 -7.88 -17.60
CA ALA A 98 7.48 -7.27 -18.75
C ALA A 98 6.15 -7.98 -19.07
N GLY A 99 5.07 -7.21 -19.16
CA GLY A 99 3.72 -7.72 -19.43
C GLY A 99 2.91 -8.08 -18.18
N GLU A 100 3.52 -8.07 -17.00
CA GLU A 100 2.86 -8.41 -15.74
C GLU A 100 2.44 -7.19 -14.91
N SER A 101 1.48 -7.38 -13.99
CA SER A 101 0.96 -6.32 -13.12
C SER A 101 1.30 -6.55 -11.63
N SER A 102 1.42 -5.47 -10.85
CA SER A 102 1.59 -5.52 -9.38
C SER A 102 0.29 -5.21 -8.63
N THR A 103 -0.86 -5.42 -9.27
CA THR A 103 -2.17 -5.02 -8.70
C THR A 103 -2.59 -5.90 -7.52
N ARG A 104 -2.19 -7.18 -7.53
CA ARG A 104 -2.63 -8.20 -6.56
C ARG A 104 -1.59 -8.54 -5.50
N GLY A 105 -0.38 -8.01 -5.62
CA GLY A 105 0.74 -8.38 -4.77
C GLY A 105 2.02 -7.66 -5.18
N ILE A 106 3.14 -8.17 -4.70
CA ILE A 106 4.48 -7.67 -5.00
C ILE A 106 5.29 -8.73 -5.71
N TRP A 107 6.29 -8.29 -6.47
CA TRP A 107 7.24 -9.19 -7.12
C TRP A 107 8.49 -9.30 -6.26
N VAL A 108 8.98 -10.53 -6.10
CA VAL A 108 10.25 -10.87 -5.45
C VAL A 108 11.01 -11.85 -6.32
N MET A 109 12.31 -11.98 -6.11
CA MET A 109 13.09 -13.01 -6.79
C MET A 109 12.85 -14.37 -6.13
N GLY A 110 12.26 -15.31 -6.87
CA GLY A 110 12.21 -16.73 -6.51
C GLY A 110 13.60 -17.37 -6.64
N VAL A 111 13.66 -18.69 -6.74
CA VAL A 111 14.95 -19.39 -6.86
C VAL A 111 15.72 -18.95 -8.11
N ASN A 112 15.05 -18.91 -9.27
CA ASN A 112 15.67 -18.56 -10.56
C ASN A 112 14.86 -17.56 -11.38
N GLU A 113 13.64 -17.24 -10.97
CA GLU A 113 12.71 -16.41 -11.72
C GLU A 113 11.92 -15.47 -10.81
N PRO A 114 11.48 -14.29 -11.31
CA PRO A 114 10.56 -13.41 -10.61
C PRO A 114 9.25 -14.12 -10.28
N VAL A 115 8.79 -14.02 -9.04
CA VAL A 115 7.52 -14.57 -8.60
C VAL A 115 6.73 -13.53 -7.84
N MET A 116 5.39 -13.61 -7.92
CA MET A 116 4.50 -12.70 -7.22
C MET A 116 4.05 -13.31 -5.89
N LEU A 117 4.20 -12.56 -4.80
CA LEU A 117 3.59 -12.83 -3.50
C LEU A 117 2.35 -11.96 -3.33
N LEU A 118 1.24 -12.58 -2.94
CA LEU A 118 -0.04 -11.89 -2.78
C LEU A 118 -0.07 -11.10 -1.48
N TYR A 119 -0.84 -10.00 -1.46
CA TYR A 119 -1.08 -9.26 -0.23
C TYR A 119 -1.66 -10.18 0.86
N GLY A 120 -1.03 -10.23 2.03
CA GLY A 120 -1.36 -11.15 3.13
C GLY A 120 -0.45 -12.38 3.25
N GLU A 121 0.45 -12.61 2.29
CA GLU A 121 1.50 -13.65 2.35
C GLU A 121 2.80 -13.14 2.99
N PHE A 122 2.93 -11.83 3.18
CA PHE A 122 4.16 -11.17 3.66
C PHE A 122 3.86 -9.90 4.47
N ASN A 123 4.85 -9.46 5.24
CA ASN A 123 4.91 -8.14 5.86
C ASN A 123 6.03 -7.32 5.25
N PHE A 124 5.84 -6.01 5.13
CA PHE A 124 6.95 -5.11 4.85
C PHE A 124 7.83 -4.99 6.08
N ILE A 125 9.14 -4.93 5.86
CA ILE A 125 10.12 -4.61 6.88
C ILE A 125 10.61 -3.21 6.56
N ASP A 126 10.34 -2.28 7.46
CA ASP A 126 11.02 -0.99 7.44
C ASP A 126 12.43 -1.23 8.01
N GLU A 127 13.47 -0.74 7.32
CA GLU A 127 14.85 -0.78 7.82
C GLU A 127 15.02 0.07 9.09
#